data_AF-A0A6M3JZ27-F1
#
_entry.id   AF-A0A6M3JZ27-F1
#
_cell.length_a   1.000
_cell.length_b   1.000
_cell.length_c   1.000
_cell.angle_alpha   90.00
_cell.angle_beta   90.00
_cell.angle_gamma   90.00
#
_symmetry.space_group_name_H-M   'P 1'
#
loop_
_entity.id
_entity.type
_entity.pdbx_description
1 polymer ?
#
loop_
_entity_poly.entity_id
_entity_poly.type
_entity_poly.pdbx_seq_one_letter_code
_entity_poly.pdbx_strand_id
1 'polypeptide(L)' 'MFEFKEGRGMIQIDHDIPVPDSKYRTKYPWNQMKVGDSFCAQLTENQRKGLHSCAKRAGIKITTRTTEEGIRVWRIN' A
#
# COMPACT_ATOMS: atom_id res chain seq x y z
N MET A 1 -6.42 8.33 -43.87
CA MET A 1 -7.37 8.93 -42.92
C MET A 1 -7.33 8.11 -41.65
N PHE A 2 -6.64 8.59 -40.62
CA PHE A 2 -6.62 8.00 -39.28
C PHE A 2 -6.92 9.14 -38.31
N GLU A 3 -8.08 9.08 -37.66
CA GLU A 3 -8.48 10.03 -36.63
C GLU A 3 -7.85 9.61 -35.30
N PHE A 4 -7.06 10.50 -34.70
CA PHE A 4 -6.69 10.40 -33.29
C PHE A 4 -7.74 11.18 -32.49
N LYS A 5 -8.58 10.49 -31.71
CA LYS A 5 -9.44 11.14 -30.70
C LYS A 5 -8.57 11.62 -29.54
N GLU A 6 -8.22 12.90 -29.54
CA GLU A 6 -7.67 13.61 -28.38
C GLU A 6 -8.82 13.92 -27.41
N GLY A 7 -8.82 13.26 -26.25
CA GLY A 7 -9.69 13.54 -25.13
C GLY A 7 -8.90 13.52 -23.83
N ARG A 8 -7.83 14.33 -23.73
CA ARG A 8 -7.10 14.53 -22.48
C ARG A 8 -7.92 15.50 -21.63
N GLY A 9 -8.61 15.01 -20.60
CA GLY A 9 -9.24 15.87 -19.61
C GLY A 9 -8.19 16.79 -18.98
N MET A 10 -8.40 18.11 -19.05
CA MET A 10 -7.55 19.07 -18.35
C MET A 10 -7.73 18.90 -16.84
N ILE A 11 -6.64 18.64 -16.13
CA ILE A 11 -6.61 18.60 -14.66
C ILE A 11 -6.28 20.01 -14.18
N GLN A 12 -7.19 20.64 -13.43
CA GLN A 12 -6.92 21.90 -12.73
C GLN A 12 -6.15 21.61 -11.44
N ILE A 13 -5.11 22.41 -11.17
CA ILE A 13 -4.33 22.34 -9.93
C ILE A 13 -4.72 23.53 -9.07
N ASP A 14 -5.21 23.26 -7.86
CA ASP A 14 -5.55 24.30 -6.88
C ASP A 14 -4.37 24.54 -5.94
N HIS A 15 -4.13 25.82 -5.60
CA HIS A 15 -3.10 26.27 -4.69
C HIS A 15 -3.72 26.76 -3.36
N ASP A 16 -2.92 26.87 -2.30
CA ASP A 16 -3.30 27.44 -1.00
C ASP A 16 -4.41 26.71 -0.20
N ILE A 17 -4.72 25.46 -0.55
CA ILE A 17 -5.59 24.61 0.27
C ILE A 17 -4.75 24.02 1.43
N PRO A 18 -5.12 24.24 2.71
CA PRO A 18 -4.38 23.68 3.83
C PRO A 18 -4.41 22.15 3.79
N VAL A 19 -3.24 21.53 3.96
CA VAL A 19 -3.11 20.07 3.98
C VAL A 19 -3.87 19.54 5.19
N PRO A 20 -4.81 18.59 5.01
CA PRO A 20 -5.56 18.04 6.14
C PRO A 20 -4.63 17.23 7.06
N ASP A 21 -4.93 17.24 8.36
CA ASP A 21 -4.23 16.41 9.34
C ASP A 21 -4.32 14.93 8.95
N SER A 22 -3.19 14.39 8.50
CA SER A 22 -3.12 13.00 8.09
C SER A 22 -3.05 12.09 9.32
N LYS A 23 -4.20 11.58 9.76
CA LYS A 23 -4.27 10.52 10.77
C LYS A 23 -3.89 9.17 10.14
N TYR A 24 -2.62 8.99 9.76
CA TYR A 24 -2.13 7.73 9.24
C TYR A 24 -2.12 6.67 10.35
N ARG A 25 -3.24 6.00 10.58
CA ARG A 25 -3.26 4.74 11.31
C ARG A 25 -2.69 3.66 10.40
N THR A 26 -1.57 3.07 10.78
CA THR A 26 -1.02 1.92 10.04
C THR A 26 -1.99 0.75 10.20
N LYS A 27 -2.60 0.30 9.10
CA LYS A 27 -3.52 -0.87 9.08
C LYS A 27 -2.86 -2.15 9.63
N TYR A 28 -1.53 -2.20 9.57
CA TYR A 28 -0.74 -3.39 9.85
C TYR A 28 0.13 -3.19 11.11
N PRO A 29 0.45 -4.28 11.83
CA PRO A 29 1.14 -4.23 13.12
C PRO A 29 2.67 -4.04 12.98
N TRP A 30 3.13 -3.22 12.03
CA TRP A 30 4.56 -3.09 11.69
C TRP A 30 5.47 -2.81 12.89
N ASN A 31 5.05 -1.90 13.76
CA ASN A 31 5.83 -1.48 14.94
C ASN A 31 5.95 -2.58 16.00
N GLN A 32 5.08 -3.58 15.96
CA GLN A 32 5.05 -4.68 16.93
C GLN A 32 5.77 -5.93 16.42
N MET A 33 5.98 -6.04 15.11
CA MET A 33 6.66 -7.19 14.51
C MET A 33 8.16 -7.11 14.72
N LYS A 34 8.78 -8.20 15.14
CA LYS A 34 10.23 -8.44 15.09
C LYS A 34 10.60 -9.22 13.83
N VAL A 35 11.89 -9.27 13.50
CA VAL A 35 12.37 -10.09 12.37
C VAL A 35 12.05 -11.56 12.65
N GLY A 36 11.45 -12.24 11.68
CA GLY A 36 10.95 -13.61 11.83
C GLY A 36 9.46 -13.68 12.20
N ASP A 37 8.87 -12.62 12.76
CA ASP A 37 7.44 -12.61 13.07
C ASP A 37 6.61 -12.64 11.80
N SER A 38 5.42 -13.25 11.91
CA SER A 38 4.46 -13.30 10.81
C SER A 38 3.02 -13.11 11.27
N PHE A 39 2.18 -12.63 10.36
CA PHE A 39 0.74 -12.61 10.53
C PHE A 39 0.04 -13.03 9.24
N CYS A 40 -1.22 -13.45 9.37
CA CYS A 40 -2.10 -13.70 8.24
C CYS A 40 -3.07 -12.55 8.08
N ALA A 41 -3.30 -12.13 6.83
CA ALA A 41 -4.30 -11.13 6.51
C ALA A 41 -5.12 -11.53 5.29
N GLN A 42 -6.43 -11.34 5.40
CA GLN A 42 -7.32 -11.36 4.26
C GLN A 42 -7.29 -10.00 3.58
N LEU A 43 -6.61 -9.94 2.44
CA LEU A 43 -6.41 -8.72 1.69
C LEU A 43 -7.08 -8.85 0.33
N THR A 44 -7.76 -7.79 -0.09
CA THR A 44 -8.17 -7.65 -1.49
C THR A 44 -6.94 -7.54 -2.40
N GLU A 45 -7.11 -7.76 -3.69
CA GLU A 45 -6.00 -7.66 -4.65
C GLU A 45 -5.31 -6.29 -4.62
N ASN A 46 -6.09 -5.21 -4.50
CA ASN A 46 -5.56 -3.85 -4.39
C ASN A 46 -4.76 -3.63 -3.09
N GLN A 47 -5.24 -4.19 -1.98
CA GLN A 47 -4.51 -4.13 -0.71
C GLN A 47 -3.21 -4.94 -0.76
N ARG A 48 -3.20 -6.09 -1.45
CA ARG A 48 -1.98 -6.87 -1.69
C ARG A 48 -0.94 -6.06 -2.45
N LYS A 49 -1.34 -5.37 -3.52
CA LYS A 49 -0.44 -4.50 -4.32
C LYS A 49 0.18 -3.38 -3.48
N GLY A 50 -0.58 -2.81 -2.54
CA GLY A 50 -0.11 -1.74 -1.65
C GLY A 50 0.75 -2.18 -0.47
N LEU A 51 0.73 -3.47 -0.12
CA LEU A 51 1.32 -4.00 1.12
C LEU A 51 2.82 -3.71 1.25
N HIS A 52 3.60 -3.98 0.19
CA HIS A 52 5.05 -3.72 0.18
C HIS A 52 5.36 -2.23 0.29
N SER A 53 4.55 -1.37 -0.34
CA SER A 53 4.69 0.09 -0.21
C SER A 53 4.40 0.56 1.21
N CYS A 54 3.43 -0.04 1.90
CA CYS A 54 3.15 0.23 3.31
C CYS A 54 4.31 -0.21 4.21
N ALA A 55 4.88 -1.41 4.00
CA ALA A 55 6.03 -1.90 4.74
C ALA A 55 7.28 -1.01 4.54
N LYS A 56 7.55 -0.60 3.29
CA LYS A 56 8.64 0.33 2.96
C LYS A 56 8.49 1.67 3.67
N ARG A 57 7.28 2.25 3.70
CA ARG A 57 7.00 3.50 4.43
C ARG A 57 7.20 3.36 5.95
N ALA A 58 6.99 2.16 6.48
CA ALA A 58 7.25 1.84 7.89
C ALA A 58 8.72 1.46 8.17
N GLY A 59 9.61 1.49 7.16
CA GLY A 59 11.03 1.20 7.33
C GLY A 59 11.37 -0.28 7.55
N ILE A 60 10.45 -1.20 7.22
CA ILE A 60 10.68 -2.64 7.37
C ILE A 60 10.68 -3.36 6.02
N LYS A 61 11.36 -4.50 5.94
CA LYS A 61 11.27 -5.41 4.82
C LYS A 61 10.33 -6.55 5.16
N ILE A 62 9.56 -7.00 4.16
CA ILE A 62 8.65 -8.11 4.29
C ILE A 62 8.79 -9.09 3.12
N THR A 63 8.46 -10.35 3.38
CA THR A 63 8.14 -11.34 2.35
C THR A 63 6.71 -11.84 2.56
N THR A 64 6.08 -12.33 1.50
CA THR A 64 4.68 -12.76 1.54
C THR A 64 4.46 -14.06 0.80
N ARG A 65 3.46 -14.83 1.24
CA ARG A 65 3.04 -16.08 0.57
C ARG A 65 1.52 -16.20 0.64
N THR A 66 0.92 -16.57 -0.48
CA THR A 66 -0.51 -16.92 -0.53
C THR A 66 -0.72 -18.28 0.12
N THR A 67 -1.72 -18.34 0.99
CA THR A 67 -2.18 -19.53 1.72
C THR A 67 -3.70 -19.64 1.58
N GLU A 68 -4.28 -20.77 1.98
CA GLU A 68 -5.74 -20.96 1.97
C GLU A 68 -6.48 -19.91 2.83
N GLU A 69 -5.85 -19.44 3.91
CA GLU A 69 -6.43 -18.47 4.86
C GLU A 69 -6.27 -17.00 4.42
N GLY A 70 -5.54 -16.74 3.32
CA GLY A 70 -5.18 -15.40 2.86
C GLY A 70 -3.68 -15.24 2.61
N ILE A 71 -3.12 -14.08 2.92
CA ILE A 71 -1.70 -13.80 2.70
C ILE A 71 -0.96 -13.83 4.04
N ARG A 72 0.03 -14.71 4.12
CA ARG A 72 0.99 -14.70 5.21
C ARG A 72 2.08 -13.68 4.89
N VAL A 73 2.39 -12.84 5.86
CA VAL A 73 3.40 -11.78 5.76
C VAL A 73 4.44 -12.00 6.85
N TRP A 74 5.71 -12.03 6.49
CA TRP A 74 6.83 -12.12 7.43
C TRP A 74 7.64 -10.84 7.42
N ARG A 75 8.12 -10.39 8.58
CA ARG A 75 9.17 -9.36 8.64
C ARG A 75 10.53 -10.01 8.46
N ILE A 76 11.33 -9.44 7.56
CA ILE A 76 12.70 -9.88 7.24
C ILE A 76 13.71 -8.73 7.43
N ASN A 77 15.01 -9.04 7.36
CA ASN A 77 16.11 -8.07 7.46
C ASN A 77 16.31 -7.25 6.19
#